data_AF-A0A067GHF5-F1
#
_entry.id   AF-A0A067GHF5-F1
#
_cell.length_a   1.000
_cell.length_b   1.000
_cell.length_c   1.000
_cell.angle_alpha   90.00
_cell.angle_beta   90.00
_cell.angle_gamma   90.00
#
_symmetry.space_group_name_H-M   'P 1'
#
loop_
_entity.id
_entity.type
_entity.pdbx_description
1 polymer ?
#
loop_
_entity_poly.entity_id
_entity_poly.type
_entity_poly.pdbx_seq_one_letter_code
_entity_poly.pdbx_strand_id
1 'polypeptide(L)' 'MRAPGTVETTIVDTKDYRSPAGQKQDEEPRNVQVIHHTYPHGNPTTSGGLLADAAAAVATTLQSARDAISRK' A
#
# COMPACT_ATOMS: atom_id res chain seq x y z
N MET A 1 -9.38 -9.51 19.37
CA MET A 1 -9.62 -8.07 19.12
C MET A 1 -8.62 -7.61 18.06
N ARG A 2 -9.09 -7.09 16.92
CA ARG A 2 -8.25 -6.60 15.81
C ARG A 2 -7.95 -5.12 16.07
N ALA A 3 -6.68 -4.73 16.11
CA ALA A 3 -6.28 -3.33 16.28
C ALA A 3 -6.72 -2.51 15.04
N PRO A 4 -7.14 -1.24 15.20
CA PRO A 4 -7.42 -0.38 14.06
C PRO A 4 -6.14 -0.19 13.26
N GLY A 5 -6.19 -0.46 11.95
CA GLY A 5 -5.07 -0.18 11.06
C GLY A 5 -4.78 1.32 11.04
N THR A 6 -3.54 1.69 11.30
CA THR A 6 -3.08 3.08 11.25
C THR A 6 -3.21 3.60 9.82
N VAL A 7 -4.17 4.50 9.56
CA VAL A 7 -4.28 5.18 8.26
C VAL A 7 -3.16 6.23 8.19
N GLU A 8 -2.24 6.06 7.25
CA GLU A 8 -1.22 7.07 6.98
C GLU A 8 -1.86 8.17 6.12
N THR A 9 -1.68 9.43 6.54
CA THR A 9 -2.21 10.60 5.83
C THR A 9 -1.05 11.38 5.24
N THR A 10 -1.00 11.48 3.91
CA THR A 10 -0.02 12.29 3.20
C THR A 10 -0.69 13.55 2.66
N ILE A 11 -0.24 14.71 3.13
CA ILE A 11 -0.68 16.01 2.65
C ILE A 11 0.29 16.45 1.54
N VAL A 12 -0.24 16.77 0.36
CA VAL A 12 0.53 17.24 -0.78
C VAL A 12 0.09 18.66 -1.12
N ASP A 13 0.99 19.62 -0.97
CA ASP A 13 0.80 20.97 -1.50
C ASP A 13 0.89 20.96 -3.02
N THR A 14 -0.15 21.44 -3.70
CA THR A 14 -0.20 21.52 -5.15
C THR A 14 -0.85 22.82 -5.61
N LYS A 15 -0.75 23.09 -6.91
CA LYS A 15 -1.38 24.24 -7.56
C LYS A 15 -2.48 23.75 -8.50
N ASP A 16 -3.69 24.24 -8.27
CA ASP A 16 -4.83 24.05 -9.19
C ASP A 16 -4.83 25.17 -10.23
N TYR A 17 -4.75 24.78 -11.50
CA TYR A 17 -4.78 25.67 -12.65
C TYR A 17 -6.14 25.52 -13.32
N ARG A 18 -7.04 26.48 -13.08
CA ARG A 18 -8.40 26.45 -13.62
C ARG A 18 -8.73 27.76 -14.32
N SER A 19 -8.95 27.68 -15.63
CA SER A 19 -9.47 28.78 -16.42
C SER A 19 -11.01 28.84 -16.36
N PRO A 20 -11.63 30.00 -16.07
CA PRO A 20 -13.06 30.19 -16.20
C PRO A 20 -13.52 30.02 -17.66
N ALA A 21 -14.71 29.46 -17.87
CA ALA A 21 -15.27 29.31 -19.22
C ALA A 21 -15.49 30.69 -19.86
N GLY A 22 -14.83 30.94 -20.99
CA GLY A 22 -15.00 32.17 -21.78
C GLY A 22 -13.96 33.27 -21.52
N GLN A 23 -13.02 33.10 -20.58
CA GLN A 23 -11.91 34.02 -20.39
C GLN A 23 -10.62 33.39 -20.92
N LYS A 24 -9.98 34.06 -21.89
CA LYS A 24 -8.69 33.63 -22.48
C LYS A 24 -7.47 34.14 -21.70
N GLN A 25 -7.67 34.86 -20.61
CA GLN A 25 -6.61 35.55 -19.89
C GLN A 25 -6.77 35.33 -18.39
N ASP A 26 -5.61 34.97 -17.82
CA ASP A 26 -5.26 34.86 -16.41
C ASP A 26 -5.75 33.61 -15.70
N GLU A 27 -5.03 32.52 -15.99
CA GLU A 27 -5.03 31.30 -15.18
C GLU A 27 -4.28 31.60 -13.87
N GLU A 28 -4.99 32.10 -12.86
CA GLU A 28 -4.43 32.29 -11.52
C GLU A 28 -4.28 30.93 -10.83
N PRO A 29 -3.04 30.43 -10.62
CA PRO A 29 -2.85 29.17 -9.90
C PRO A 29 -3.30 29.35 -8.45
N ARG A 30 -4.17 28.45 -8.01
CA ARG A 30 -4.64 28.41 -6.62
C ARG A 30 -3.84 27.37 -5.84
N ASN A 31 -3.33 27.75 -4.68
CA ASN A 31 -2.72 26.78 -3.78
C ASN A 31 -3.82 25.88 -3.20
N VAL A 32 -3.69 24.57 -3.39
CA VAL A 32 -4.61 23.57 -2.86
C VAL A 32 -3.83 22.45 -2.19
N GLN A 33 -4.41 21.85 -1.16
CA GLN A 33 -3.84 20.69 -0.47
C GLN A 33 -4.60 19.43 -0.87
N VAL A 34 -3.89 18.42 -1.36
CA VAL A 34 -4.46 17.09 -1.63
C VAL A 34 -4.13 16.17 -0.48
N ILE A 35 -5.17 15.67 0.19
CA ILE A 35 -5.06 14.74 1.30
C ILE A 35 -5.20 13.32 0.75
N HIS A 36 -4.11 12.56 0.77
CA HIS A 36 -4.10 11.14 0.40
C HIS A 36 -4.18 10.29 1.66
N HIS A 37 -5.24 9.49 1.78
CA HIS A 37 -5.36 8.47 2.83
C HIS A 37 -4.81 7.15 2.30
N THR A 38 -3.64 6.75 2.79
CA THR A 38 -3.08 5.43 2.51
C THR A 38 -3.55 4.49 3.61
N TYR A 39 -4.45 3.58 3.24
CA TYR A 39 -4.82 2.51 4.14
C TYR A 39 -3.67 1.50 4.14
N PRO A 40 -3.20 1.04 5.32
CA PRO A 40 -2.29 -0.09 5.37
C PRO A 40 -3.03 -1.23 4.68
N HIS A 41 -2.46 -1.74 3.59
CA HIS A 41 -2.92 -2.96 2.96
C HIS A 41 -2.81 -4.06 4.01
N GLY A 42 -3.83 -4.21 4.85
CA GLY A 42 -3.90 -5.26 5.85
C GLY A 42 -3.90 -6.57 5.08
N ASN A 43 -2.78 -7.29 5.19
CA ASN A 43 -2.40 -8.48 4.43
C ASN A 43 -2.86 -8.42 2.96
N PRO A 44 -1.97 -8.14 1.99
CA PRO A 44 -2.37 -8.17 0.60
C PRO A 44 -2.97 -9.55 0.28
N THR A 45 -4.30 -9.63 0.22
CA THR A 45 -5.05 -10.74 -0.39
C THR A 45 -4.91 -10.71 -1.90
N THR A 46 -3.92 -9.96 -2.40
CA THR A 46 -3.47 -9.98 -3.78
C THR A 46 -2.60 -11.21 -3.98
N SER A 47 -2.55 -11.69 -5.21
CA SER A 47 -1.86 -12.93 -5.60
C SER A 47 -0.43 -13.06 -5.05
N GLY A 48 0.30 -11.96 -4.88
CA GLY A 48 1.68 -11.97 -4.36
C GLY A 48 1.81 -12.35 -2.87
N GLY A 49 0.91 -11.87 -2.01
CA GLY A 49 0.96 -12.15 -0.57
C GLY A 49 0.64 -13.61 -0.25
N LEU A 50 -0.36 -14.17 -0.93
CA LEU A 50 -0.76 -15.58 -0.77
C LEU A 50 0.33 -16.55 -1.27
N LEU A 51 1.04 -16.21 -2.36
CA LEU A 51 2.14 -17.02 -2.87
C LEU A 51 3.35 -17.03 -1.92
N ALA A 52 3.63 -15.90 -1.26
CA ALA A 52 4.71 -15.81 -0.28
C ALA A 52 4.44 -16.71 0.94
N ASP A 53 3.22 -16.69 1.49
CA ASP A 53 2.82 -17.55 2.61
C ASP A 53 2.86 -19.04 2.22
N ALA A 54 2.38 -19.38 1.02
CA ALA A 54 2.45 -20.75 0.51
C ALA A 54 3.91 -21.24 0.37
N ALA A 55 4.80 -20.39 -0.17
CA ALA A 55 6.22 -20.70 -0.29
C ALA A 55 6.88 -20.90 1.09
N ALA A 56 6.55 -20.05 2.06
CA ALA A 56 7.03 -20.18 3.44
C ALA A 56 6.59 -21.49 4.10
N ALA A 57 5.33 -21.91 3.89
CA ALA A 57 4.80 -23.17 4.42
C ALA A 57 5.53 -24.40 3.82
N VAL A 58 5.79 -24.38 2.50
CA VAL A 58 6.54 -25.45 1.82
C VAL A 58 7.99 -25.50 2.31
N ALA A 59 8.67 -24.36 2.41
CA ALA A 59 10.04 -24.28 2.92
C ALA A 59 10.16 -24.81 4.36
N THR A 60 9.19 -24.45 5.22
CA THR A 60 9.12 -24.94 6.61
C THR A 60 8.93 -26.45 6.67
N THR A 61 8.07 -27.00 5.80
CA THR A 61 7.84 -28.45 5.72
C THR A 61 9.10 -29.18 5.26
N LEU A 62 9.79 -28.67 4.24
CA LEU A 62 11.04 -29.24 3.73
C LEU A 62 12.15 -29.22 4.80
N GLN A 63 12.31 -28.09 5.49
CA GLN A 63 13.29 -27.95 6.56
C GLN A 63 12.98 -28.90 7.73
N SER A 64 11.70 -29.02 8.12
CA SER A 64 11.28 -29.95 9.17
C SER A 64 11.56 -31.41 8.79
N ALA A 65 11.30 -31.79 7.53
CA ALA A 65 11.59 -33.12 7.03
C ALA A 65 13.11 -33.40 7.04
N ARG A 66 13.92 -32.44 6.62
CA ARG A 66 15.39 -32.52 6.68
C ARG A 66 15.90 -32.69 8.11
N ASP A 67 15.40 -31.89 9.05
CA ASP A 67 15.85 -31.94 10.44
C ASP A 67 15.41 -33.23 11.15
N ALA A 68 14.31 -33.84 10.71
CA ALA A 68 13.86 -35.14 11.21
C ALA A 68 14.76 -36.29 10.75
N ILE A 69 15.21 -36.27 9.50
CA ILE A 69 16.13 -37.31 8.99
C ILE A 69 17.56 -37.13 9.49
N SER A 70 18.02 -35.90 9.73
CA SER A 70 19.39 -35.63 10.21
C SER A 70 19.60 -35.87 11.71
N ARG A 71 18.53 -36.04 12.49
CA ARG A 71 18.60 -36.38 13.92
C ARG A 71 18.58 -37.90 14.21
N LYS A 72 18.72 -38.71 13.16
CA LYS A 72 18.89 -40.17 13.25
C LYS A 72 20.35 -40.55 13.07
#